data_AF-A0A3N5BEQ0-F1
#
_entry.id   AF-A0A3N5BEQ0-F1
#
_cell.length_a   1.000
_cell.length_b   1.000
_cell.length_c   1.000
_cell.angle_alpha   90.00
_cell.angle_beta   90.00
_cell.angle_gamma   90.00
#
_symmetry.space_group_name_H-M   'P 1'
#
loop_
_entity.id
_entity.type
_entity.pdbx_description
1 polymer ?
#
loop_
_entity_poly.entity_id
_entity_poly.type
_entity_poly.pdbx_seq_one_letter_code
_entity_poly.pdbx_strand_id
1 'polypeptide(L)'
;MPKLIKPERAIETVLGDLLWERRLRLRRAVHPHYYMYMRVGHQPLRLGFDFHWRDEWWVWEGLKLRNRSPGDPRVEEEFRKRYAHSFNVWLGTNTWTVNLSEIAGNWTFKNWFATQEELEERLHAVRRVLLSSGLADREQTTGTSPYPEFPGPDDRWQGPGYQSPHPL
;
A
#
# COMPACT_ATOMS: atom_id res chain seq x y z
N MET A 1 8.88 13.47 12.89
CA MET A 1 7.93 12.42 13.33
C MET A 1 6.82 13.07 14.15
N PRO A 2 5.57 12.61 14.03
CA PRO A 2 4.52 13.05 14.94
C PRO A 2 4.90 12.61 16.33
N LYS A 3 5.15 13.55 17.26
CA LYS A 3 5.52 13.18 18.64
C LYS A 3 4.50 12.26 19.29
N LEU A 4 3.27 12.30 18.80
CA LEU A 4 2.11 11.62 19.38
C LEU A 4 1.65 10.38 18.59
N ILE A 5 2.22 10.10 17.43
CA ILE A 5 1.80 8.96 16.59
C ILE A 5 3.02 8.10 16.28
N LYS A 6 2.88 6.79 16.50
CA LYS A 6 3.90 5.78 16.23
C LYS A 6 3.37 4.83 15.14
N PRO A 7 3.59 5.14 13.85
CA PRO A 7 3.04 4.35 12.75
C PRO A 7 3.46 2.88 12.76
N GLU A 8 4.74 2.61 13.02
CA GLU A 8 5.27 1.25 13.12
C GLU A 8 4.52 0.42 14.17
N ARG A 9 4.36 0.97 15.39
CA ARG A 9 3.61 0.33 16.46
C ARG A 9 2.16 0.08 16.05
N ALA A 10 1.52 1.02 15.36
CA ALA A 10 0.15 0.86 14.90
C ALA A 10 0.03 -0.32 13.92
N ILE A 11 0.96 -0.38 12.95
CA ILE A 11 1.02 -1.45 11.95
C ILE A 11 1.25 -2.80 12.63
N GLU A 12 2.21 -2.89 13.54
CA GLU A 12 2.49 -4.13 14.28
C GLU A 12 1.30 -4.57 15.15
N THR A 13 0.65 -3.63 15.83
CA THR A 13 -0.49 -3.92 16.70
C THR A 13 -1.68 -4.46 15.91
N VAL A 14 -1.98 -3.84 14.77
CA VAL A 14 -3.22 -4.12 14.02
C VAL A 14 -3.03 -5.20 12.96
N LEU A 15 -1.84 -5.30 12.37
CA LEU A 15 -1.55 -6.17 11.23
C LEU A 15 -0.43 -7.18 11.51
N GLY A 16 0.24 -7.13 12.67
CA GLY A 16 1.46 -7.90 12.93
C GLY A 16 1.30 -9.41 12.78
N ASP A 17 0.19 -9.96 13.27
CA ASP A 17 -0.16 -11.38 13.09
C ASP A 17 -0.38 -11.73 11.61
N LEU A 18 -1.13 -10.91 10.87
CA LEU A 18 -1.35 -11.10 9.43
C LEU A 18 -0.04 -11.02 8.64
N LEU A 19 0.82 -10.05 8.97
CA LEU A 19 2.14 -9.89 8.35
C LEU A 19 3.01 -11.13 8.61
N TRP A 20 2.98 -11.63 9.85
CA TRP A 20 3.70 -12.83 10.25
C TRP A 20 3.22 -14.08 9.50
N GLU A 21 1.90 -14.35 9.50
CA GLU A 21 1.28 -15.46 8.78
C GLU A 21 1.62 -15.42 7.28
N ARG A 22 1.60 -14.22 6.69
CA ARG A 22 1.94 -13.99 5.28
C ARG A 22 3.44 -13.91 5.02
N ARG A 23 4.30 -14.12 6.03
CA ARG A 23 5.76 -14.06 5.94
C ARG A 23 6.28 -12.73 5.35
N LEU A 24 5.54 -11.65 5.56
CA LEU A 24 5.91 -10.29 5.17
C LEU A 24 6.82 -9.72 6.26
N ARG A 25 8.05 -9.35 5.88
CA ARG A 25 9.02 -8.74 6.81
C ARG A 25 9.27 -7.29 6.45
N LEU A 26 9.43 -6.43 7.45
CA LEU A 26 9.86 -5.06 7.22
C LEU A 26 11.22 -5.07 6.54
N ARG A 27 11.32 -4.41 5.39
CA ARG A 27 12.53 -4.39 4.56
C ARG A 27 13.21 -3.05 4.52
N ARG A 28 12.42 -1.97 4.53
CA ARG A 28 12.97 -0.62 4.51
C ARG A 28 11.98 0.35 5.14
N ALA A 29 12.49 1.13 6.09
CA ALA A 29 11.94 2.43 6.43
C ALA A 29 12.81 3.48 5.71
N VAL A 30 12.38 3.95 4.54
CA VAL A 30 13.16 4.92 3.73
C VAL A 30 13.12 6.30 4.40
N HIS A 31 12.04 6.55 5.14
CA HIS A 31 11.71 7.78 5.84
C HIS A 31 10.87 7.39 7.08
N PRO A 32 10.78 8.18 8.16
CA PRO A 32 9.81 7.96 9.26
C PRO A 32 8.34 7.89 8.82
N HIS A 33 8.09 8.08 7.52
CA HIS A 33 6.79 8.12 6.89
C HIS A 33 6.56 6.95 5.94
N TYR A 34 7.56 6.12 5.66
CA TYR A 34 7.42 5.06 4.66
C TYR A 34 7.83 3.73 5.24
N TYR A 35 6.92 2.77 5.26
CA TYR A 35 7.13 1.41 5.76
C TYR A 35 6.84 0.41 4.64
N MET A 36 7.79 -0.44 4.32
CA MET A 36 7.62 -1.47 3.28
C MET A 36 7.92 -2.86 3.82
N TYR A 37 6.89 -3.70 3.78
CA TYR A 37 6.93 -5.11 4.14
C TYR A 37 6.99 -5.95 2.87
N MET A 38 7.90 -6.91 2.80
CA MET A 38 8.01 -7.80 1.65
C MET A 38 8.18 -9.26 2.04
N ARG A 39 7.57 -10.13 1.24
CA ARG A 39 7.81 -11.58 1.22
C ARG A 39 8.68 -11.86 0.02
N VAL A 40 9.84 -12.46 0.25
CA VAL A 40 10.75 -12.90 -0.82
C VAL A 40 10.61 -14.41 -0.98
N GLY A 41 10.36 -14.87 -2.21
CA GLY A 41 10.08 -16.26 -2.55
C GLY A 41 9.41 -16.36 -3.92
N HIS A 42 8.89 -17.55 -4.28
CA HIS A 42 8.25 -17.80 -5.57
C HIS A 42 7.05 -16.90 -5.88
N GLN A 43 6.38 -16.37 -4.85
CA GLN A 43 5.32 -15.38 -4.97
C GLN A 43 5.70 -14.09 -4.23
N PRO A 44 6.47 -13.18 -4.85
CA PRO A 44 6.87 -11.95 -4.21
C PRO A 44 5.65 -11.08 -3.93
N LEU A 45 5.50 -10.65 -2.68
CA LEU A 45 4.43 -9.76 -2.25
C LEU A 45 5.04 -8.57 -1.51
N ARG A 46 4.50 -7.38 -1.79
CA ARG A 46 4.92 -6.11 -1.21
C ARG A 46 3.67 -5.42 -0.66
N LEU A 47 3.71 -5.08 0.61
CA LEU A 47 2.73 -4.23 1.26
C LEU A 47 3.49 -3.00 1.75
N GLY A 48 3.00 -1.82 1.42
CA GLY A 48 3.63 -0.62 1.94
C GLY A 48 2.65 0.44 2.38
N PHE A 49 3.16 1.29 3.27
CA PHE A 49 2.45 2.35 3.97
C PHE A 49 3.26 3.63 3.82
N ASP A 50 2.60 4.69 3.35
CA ASP A 50 3.21 6.01 3.17
C ASP A 50 2.38 7.04 3.90
N PHE A 51 2.99 7.78 4.82
CA PHE A 51 2.37 8.67 5.78
C PHE A 51 2.68 10.13 5.44
N HIS A 52 1.65 10.91 5.15
CA HIS A 52 1.82 12.32 4.75
C HIS A 52 1.22 13.25 5.79
N TRP A 53 1.91 14.34 6.08
CA TRP A 53 1.35 15.44 6.84
C TRP A 53 0.40 16.24 5.97
N ARG A 54 -0.66 16.79 6.57
CA ARG A 54 -1.48 17.76 5.85
C ARG A 54 -0.67 19.01 5.52
N ASP A 55 0.05 19.50 6.52
CA ASP A 55 0.99 20.61 6.43
C ASP A 55 1.88 20.59 7.69
N GLU A 56 3.20 20.53 7.51
CA GLU A 56 4.16 20.45 8.62
C GLU A 56 4.08 21.67 9.54
N TRP A 57 3.82 22.86 9.01
CA TRP A 57 3.72 24.09 9.80
C TRP A 57 2.50 24.05 10.73
N TRP A 58 1.34 23.64 10.20
CA TRP A 58 0.10 23.56 10.98
C TRP A 58 0.17 22.52 12.09
N VAL A 59 0.84 21.39 11.82
CA VAL A 59 1.14 20.35 12.80
C VAL A 59 1.96 20.92 13.96
N TRP A 60 3.02 21.69 13.65
CA TRP A 60 3.86 22.33 14.67
C TRP A 60 3.09 23.34 15.51
N GLU A 61 2.27 24.19 14.89
CA GLU A 61 1.44 25.16 15.59
C GLU A 61 0.37 24.50 16.47
N GLY A 62 -0.26 23.43 15.98
CA GLY A 62 -1.19 22.62 16.78
C GLY A 62 -0.52 22.04 18.02
N LEU A 63 0.68 21.45 17.88
CA LEU A 63 1.45 20.92 19.01
C LEU A 63 1.83 22.01 20.03
N LYS A 64 2.27 23.18 19.56
CA LYS A 64 2.59 24.31 20.45
C LYS A 64 1.35 24.76 21.23
N LEU A 65 0.20 24.88 20.56
CA LEU A 65 -1.05 25.31 21.18
C LEU A 65 -1.46 24.32 22.29
N ARG A 66 -1.47 23.02 21.99
CA ARG A 66 -1.82 21.96 22.95
C ARG A 66 -0.89 21.94 24.16
N ASN A 67 0.42 22.10 23.96
CA ASN A 67 1.40 22.10 25.05
C ASN A 67 1.26 23.29 26.00
N ARG A 68 0.71 24.43 25.52
CA ARG A 68 0.50 25.63 26.35
C ARG A 68 -0.77 25.54 27.20
N SER A 69 -1.75 24.77 26.77
CA SER A 69 -3.05 24.66 27.43
C SER A 69 -3.57 23.22 27.34
N PRO A 70 -2.89 22.25 27.98
CA PRO A 70 -3.27 20.85 27.91
C PRO A 70 -4.64 20.63 28.57
N GLY A 71 -5.53 19.89 27.89
CA GLY A 71 -6.84 19.54 28.42
C GLY A 71 -7.94 20.59 28.21
N ASP A 72 -7.65 21.75 27.61
CA ASP A 72 -8.70 22.69 27.19
C ASP A 72 -9.45 22.12 25.96
N PRO A 73 -10.77 21.86 26.06
CA PRO A 73 -11.55 21.29 24.96
C PRO A 73 -11.49 22.09 23.66
N ARG A 74 -11.38 23.42 23.73
CA ARG A 74 -11.30 24.30 22.54
C ARG A 74 -9.94 24.14 21.85
N VAL A 75 -8.88 23.99 22.64
CA VAL A 75 -7.52 23.74 22.15
C VAL A 75 -7.41 22.35 21.54
N GLU A 76 -8.04 21.33 22.14
CA GLU A 76 -8.05 19.97 21.59
C GLU A 76 -8.83 19.91 20.26
N GLU A 77 -9.92 20.65 20.12
CA GLU A 77 -10.65 20.74 18.85
C GLU A 77 -9.79 21.39 17.75
N GLU A 78 -9.15 22.52 18.06
CA GLU A 78 -8.24 23.20 17.13
C GLU A 78 -7.00 22.36 16.82
N PHE A 79 -6.46 21.66 17.81
CA PHE A 79 -5.37 20.71 17.63
C PHE A 79 -5.75 19.63 16.64
N ARG A 80 -6.92 18.99 16.76
CA ARG A 80 -7.37 17.94 15.83
C ARG A 80 -7.54 18.44 14.40
N LYS A 81 -7.97 19.70 14.21
CA LYS A 81 -8.09 20.31 12.87
C LYS A 81 -6.73 20.52 12.20
N ARG A 82 -5.70 20.84 12.98
CA ARG A 82 -4.37 21.26 12.50
C ARG A 82 -3.35 20.12 12.48
N TYR A 83 -3.41 19.23 13.46
CA TYR A 83 -2.55 18.06 13.63
C TYR A 83 -3.19 16.84 12.95
N ALA A 84 -3.15 16.83 11.62
CA ALA A 84 -3.76 15.80 10.80
C ALA A 84 -2.74 15.14 9.87
N HIS A 85 -2.87 13.82 9.72
CA HIS A 85 -1.98 12.96 8.94
C HIS A 85 -2.83 12.13 7.99
N SER A 86 -2.35 11.87 6.79
CA SER A 86 -2.92 10.87 5.92
C SER A 86 -1.97 9.71 5.74
N PHE A 87 -2.50 8.59 5.31
CA PHE A 87 -1.66 7.50 4.86
C PHE A 87 -2.25 6.83 3.63
N ASN A 88 -1.36 6.34 2.78
CA ASN A 88 -1.67 5.51 1.63
C ASN A 88 -1.18 4.11 1.89
N VAL A 89 -1.97 3.12 1.49
CA VAL A 89 -1.57 1.71 1.56
C VAL A 89 -1.65 1.12 0.17
N TRP A 90 -0.56 0.51 -0.27
CA TRP A 90 -0.53 -0.24 -1.52
C TRP A 90 -0.13 -1.67 -1.25
N LEU A 91 -0.68 -2.54 -2.07
CA LEU A 91 -0.31 -3.93 -2.12
C LEU A 91 0.03 -4.30 -3.55
N GLY A 92 1.08 -5.07 -3.74
CA GLY A 92 1.49 -5.48 -5.07
C GLY A 92 2.51 -6.59 -5.07
N THR A 93 2.88 -6.99 -6.27
CA THR A 93 3.99 -7.90 -6.54
C THR A 93 5.10 -7.12 -7.25
N ASN A 94 6.00 -7.80 -7.96
CA ASN A 94 6.97 -7.12 -8.82
C ASN A 94 6.34 -6.57 -10.11
N THR A 95 5.18 -7.09 -10.53
CA THR A 95 4.57 -6.80 -11.84
C THR A 95 3.32 -5.94 -11.76
N TRP A 96 2.74 -5.77 -10.57
CA TRP A 96 1.53 -4.98 -10.38
C TRP A 96 1.48 -4.39 -8.97
N THR A 97 0.77 -3.28 -8.81
CA THR A 97 0.44 -2.67 -7.52
C THR A 97 -0.98 -2.13 -7.56
N VAL A 98 -1.74 -2.29 -6.48
CA VAL A 98 -3.03 -1.64 -6.30
C VAL A 98 -3.02 -0.82 -5.02
N ASN A 99 -3.64 0.36 -5.09
CA ASN A 99 -3.90 1.20 -3.93
C ASN A 99 -5.09 0.62 -3.15
N LEU A 100 -4.82 0.09 -1.95
CA LEU A 100 -5.85 -0.50 -1.11
C LEU A 100 -6.84 0.54 -0.57
N SER A 101 -6.40 1.80 -0.44
CA SER A 101 -7.28 2.91 -0.05
C SER A 101 -8.34 3.18 -1.12
N GLU A 102 -8.01 2.98 -2.40
CA GLU A 102 -8.95 3.12 -3.52
C GLU A 102 -9.94 1.95 -3.57
N ILE A 103 -9.48 0.70 -3.36
CA ILE A 103 -10.34 -0.49 -3.29
C ILE A 103 -11.32 -0.40 -2.12
N ALA A 104 -10.89 0.18 -0.99
CA ALA A 104 -11.75 0.43 0.16
C ALA A 104 -12.87 1.46 -0.13
N GLY A 105 -12.99 1.93 -1.38
CA GLY A 105 -14.03 2.82 -1.84
C GLY A 105 -13.74 4.27 -1.47
N ASN A 106 -12.46 4.69 -1.55
CA ASN A 106 -11.98 6.07 -1.38
C ASN A 106 -12.89 6.87 -0.44
N TRP A 107 -12.64 6.76 0.88
CA TRP A 107 -13.26 7.64 1.87
C TRP A 107 -12.74 9.08 1.64
N THR A 108 -13.21 9.71 0.57
CA THR A 108 -12.87 11.07 0.15
C THR A 108 -13.20 11.99 1.31
N PHE A 109 -12.16 12.67 1.82
CA PHE A 109 -12.04 13.48 3.04
C PHE A 109 -11.71 12.81 4.39
N LYS A 110 -11.78 11.49 4.56
CA LYS A 110 -11.56 10.84 5.87
C LYS A 110 -10.26 10.05 5.99
N ASN A 111 -9.26 10.25 5.11
CA ASN A 111 -7.91 9.70 5.32
C ASN A 111 -7.06 10.49 6.31
N TRP A 112 -7.58 11.59 6.87
CA TRP A 112 -6.92 12.40 7.90
C TRP A 112 -7.14 11.89 9.33
N PHE A 113 -6.10 11.52 10.05
CA PHE A 113 -6.12 11.13 11.47
C PHE A 113 -5.22 12.04 12.31
N ALA A 114 -5.62 12.27 13.55
CA ALA A 114 -4.93 13.13 14.51
C ALA A 114 -4.37 12.33 15.72
N THR A 115 -4.89 11.14 15.98
CA THR A 115 -4.48 10.31 17.12
C THR A 115 -3.99 8.92 16.71
N GLN A 116 -3.35 8.24 17.65
CA GLN A 116 -2.88 6.87 17.48
C GLN A 116 -4.07 5.90 17.30
N GLU A 117 -5.12 6.08 18.09
CA GLU A 117 -6.33 5.25 18.05
C GLU A 117 -7.05 5.38 16.70
N GLU A 118 -7.15 6.61 16.16
CA GLU A 118 -7.73 6.85 14.83
C GLU A 118 -6.92 6.19 13.72
N LEU A 119 -5.59 6.11 13.85
CA LEU A 119 -4.75 5.38 12.91
C LEU A 119 -5.02 3.87 12.99
N GLU A 120 -5.08 3.32 14.20
CA GLU A 120 -5.32 1.88 14.41
C GLU A 120 -6.69 1.46 13.88
N GLU A 121 -7.74 2.27 14.10
CA GLU A 121 -9.07 2.04 13.53
C GLU A 121 -9.05 1.92 11.99
N ARG A 122 -8.27 2.77 11.33
CA ARG A 122 -8.15 2.75 9.86
C ARG A 122 -7.36 1.55 9.38
N LEU A 123 -6.32 1.16 10.11
CA LEU A 123 -5.59 -0.07 9.82
C LEU A 123 -6.47 -1.31 9.97
N HIS A 124 -7.47 -1.31 10.87
CA HIS A 124 -8.46 -2.39 10.92
C HIS A 124 -9.34 -2.45 9.67
N ALA A 125 -9.67 -1.31 9.05
CA ALA A 125 -10.35 -1.31 7.76
C ALA A 125 -9.46 -1.89 6.65
N VAL A 126 -8.18 -1.51 6.62
CA VAL A 126 -7.18 -2.09 5.70
C VAL A 126 -7.05 -3.59 5.92
N ARG A 127 -7.02 -4.06 7.17
CA ARG A 127 -7.00 -5.49 7.52
C ARG A 127 -8.17 -6.23 6.89
N ARG A 128 -9.39 -5.70 7.01
CA ARG A 128 -10.59 -6.30 6.40
C ARG A 128 -10.45 -6.40 4.88
N VAL A 129 -9.94 -5.35 4.23
CA VAL A 129 -9.68 -5.37 2.79
C VAL A 129 -8.63 -6.43 2.45
N LEU A 130 -7.51 -6.51 3.18
CA LEU A 130 -6.47 -7.52 2.96
C LEU A 130 -6.99 -8.95 3.12
N LEU A 131 -7.89 -9.19 4.08
CA LEU A 131 -8.53 -10.49 4.30
C LEU A 131 -9.54 -10.81 3.19
N SER A 132 -10.31 -9.83 2.70
CA SER A 132 -11.34 -10.03 1.68
C SER A 132 -10.79 -10.06 0.25
N SER A 133 -9.69 -9.39 -0.03
CA SER A 133 -9.09 -9.33 -1.37
C SER A 133 -8.33 -10.61 -1.76
N GLY A 134 -8.41 -11.68 -0.96
CA GLY A 134 -8.13 -13.04 -1.43
C GLY A 134 -6.69 -13.26 -1.93
N LEU A 135 -5.71 -12.49 -1.44
CA LEU A 135 -4.30 -12.57 -1.87
C LEU A 135 -3.58 -13.83 -1.38
N ALA A 136 -4.34 -14.84 -1.00
CA ALA A 136 -3.90 -16.18 -0.64
C ALA A 136 -3.99 -17.17 -1.82
N ASP A 137 -4.99 -17.08 -2.69
CA ASP A 137 -5.37 -18.23 -3.53
C ASP A 137 -5.63 -17.87 -5.00
N ARG A 138 -4.80 -17.00 -5.58
CA ARG A 138 -4.65 -16.94 -7.05
C ARG A 138 -3.37 -17.63 -7.49
N GLU A 139 -3.12 -18.79 -6.91
CA GLU A 139 -2.38 -19.86 -7.57
C GLU A 139 -3.43 -20.72 -8.29
N GLN A 140 -3.25 -20.92 -9.59
CA GLN A 140 -4.05 -21.80 -10.48
C GLN A 140 -5.42 -21.29 -10.95
N THR A 141 -5.41 -20.33 -11.89
CA THR A 141 -6.09 -20.62 -13.17
C THR A 141 -5.02 -20.99 -14.18
N THR A 142 -4.70 -22.28 -14.26
CA THR A 142 -4.33 -22.90 -15.53
C THR A 142 -5.43 -22.58 -16.54
N GLY A 143 -5.08 -21.97 -17.67
CA GLY A 143 -6.04 -21.78 -18.76
C GLY A 143 -5.65 -20.66 -19.70
N THR A 144 -4.92 -21.04 -20.76
CA THR A 144 -4.86 -20.36 -22.07
C THR A 144 -4.33 -18.93 -22.10
N SER A 145 -3.07 -18.80 -22.56
CA SER A 145 -2.63 -17.64 -23.31
C SER A 145 -3.66 -17.31 -24.40
N PRO A 146 -4.15 -16.05 -24.53
CA PRO A 146 -4.95 -15.63 -25.68
C PRO A 146 -4.10 -15.43 -26.95
N TYR A 147 -2.79 -15.65 -26.86
CA TYR A 147 -1.86 -15.57 -27.98
C TYR A 147 -1.55 -16.99 -28.47
N PRO A 148 -1.65 -17.28 -29.79
CA PRO A 148 -1.18 -18.54 -30.32
C PRO A 148 0.30 -18.71 -29.96
N GLU A 149 0.65 -19.90 -29.47
CA GLU A 149 2.04 -20.31 -29.27
C GLU A 149 2.76 -20.22 -30.63
N PHE A 150 3.68 -19.28 -30.75
CA PHE A 150 4.60 -19.26 -31.88
C PHE A 150 5.56 -20.44 -31.70
N PRO A 151 5.69 -21.36 -32.68
CA PRO A 151 6.71 -22.39 -32.61
C PRO A 151 8.09 -21.73 -32.57
N GLY A 152 8.92 -22.17 -31.61
CA GLY A 152 10.32 -21.77 -31.49
C GLY A 152 11.13 -22.17 -32.73
N PRO A 153 12.33 -21.60 -32.91
CA PRO A 153 13.03 -21.55 -34.19
C PRO A 153 13.64 -22.87 -34.71
N ASP A 154 13.27 -24.04 -34.17
CA ASP A 154 13.92 -25.32 -34.51
C ASP A 154 13.02 -26.38 -35.16
N ASP A 155 11.79 -26.05 -35.53
CA ASP A 155 10.97 -26.94 -36.38
C ASP A 155 11.02 -26.52 -37.84
N ARG A 156 11.80 -27.28 -38.62
CA ARG A 156 11.85 -27.21 -40.09
C ARG A 156 10.45 -27.46 -40.67
N TRP A 157 9.75 -26.39 -41.06
CA TRP A 157 8.58 -26.48 -41.92
C TRP A 157 8.88 -25.97 -43.33
N GLN A 158 8.65 -26.85 -44.30
CA GLN A 158 8.86 -26.66 -45.73
C GLN A 158 7.60 -26.04 -46.40
N GLY A 159 7.74 -24.84 -46.97
CA GLY A 159 6.88 -24.30 -48.05
C GLY A 159 5.42 -23.93 -47.73
N PRO A 160 4.68 -23.25 -48.64
CA PRO A 160 4.99 -23.02 -50.06
C PRO A 160 5.23 -21.54 -50.44
N GLY A 161 5.77 -21.37 -51.66
CA GLY A 161 6.42 -20.17 -52.18
C GLY A 161 5.64 -18.86 -52.13
N TYR A 162 6.37 -17.80 -51.78
CA TYR A 162 6.06 -16.44 -52.16
C TYR A 162 7.10 -15.98 -53.20
N GLN A 163 6.64 -15.75 -54.43
CA GLN A 163 7.42 -15.12 -55.49
C GLN A 163 7.69 -13.67 -55.10
N SER A 164 8.97 -13.27 -55.18
CA SER A 164 9.38 -11.86 -55.04
C SER A 164 9.13 -11.10 -56.34
N PRO A 165 8.62 -9.86 -56.32
CA PRO A 165 8.73 -8.98 -57.47
C PRO A 165 10.11 -8.29 -57.46
N HIS A 166 10.84 -8.44 -58.56
CA HIS A 166 12.05 -7.66 -58.85
C HIS A 166 11.72 -6.18 -59.02
N PRO A 167 12.57 -5.25 -58.56
CA PRO A 167 12.61 -3.90 -59.12
C PRO A 167 13.56 -3.86 -60.34
N LEU A 168 13.15 -3.05 -61.31
CA LEU A 168 13.89 -2.64 -62.51
C LEU A 168 15.09 -1.76 -62.16
#